data_AF-A0AA88YFA4-F1
#
_entry.id   AF-A0AA88YFA4-F1
#
_cell.length_a   1.000
_cell.length_b   1.000
_cell.length_c   1.000
_cell.angle_alpha   90.00
_cell.angle_beta   90.00
_cell.angle_gamma   90.00
#
_symmetry.space_group_name_H-M   'P 1'
#
loop_
_entity.id
_entity.type
_entity.pdbx_description
1 polymer ?
#
loop_
_entity_poly.entity_id
_entity_poly.type
_entity_poly.pdbx_seq_one_letter_code
_entity_poly.pdbx_strand_id
1 'polypeptide(L)'
;MKPSKPITPEATEATGLRYQHGEVTLNGEDVPSTNPKEGLDQFLQFLEKCPTKPFIIGHNIQNFDMPILMYHLKHFGLLQRFSDCTSGFIDTYKVASKVYSKAAVGNFKQETLVKHFLDKDYDAHNALRDVLSLCELYEKVLSEKCQSSDIFTLNFYAVKSSLVPLVDSKVISPLISRRLLACNLGLNTIKTIHKRDPNNGIHNVFSEVIGYSKTPRITKCKKIIEKLVQHLNSCIES
;
A
#
# COMPACT_ATOMS: atom_id res chain seq x y z
N MET A 1 -15.66 3.11 -14.66
CA MET A 1 -15.06 4.42 -15.03
C MET A 1 -14.48 4.31 -16.43
N LYS A 2 -14.55 5.37 -17.24
CA LYS A 2 -13.97 5.37 -18.59
C LYS A 2 -12.44 5.39 -18.52
N PRO A 3 -11.73 4.36 -19.01
CA PRO A 3 -10.28 4.36 -19.02
C PRO A 3 -9.75 5.31 -20.12
N SER A 4 -8.51 5.77 -19.97
CA SER A 4 -7.84 6.61 -20.98
C SER A 4 -7.18 5.80 -22.10
N LYS A 5 -7.11 4.47 -21.92
CA LYS A 5 -6.52 3.51 -22.87
C LYS A 5 -7.47 2.33 -23.04
N PRO A 6 -7.40 1.60 -24.16
CA PRO A 6 -8.11 0.33 -24.30
C PRO A 6 -7.78 -0.64 -23.16
N ILE A 7 -8.78 -1.42 -22.77
CA ILE A 7 -8.60 -2.51 -21.80
C ILE A 7 -7.84 -3.64 -22.49
N THR A 8 -6.81 -4.18 -21.84
CA THR A 8 -5.98 -5.23 -22.44
C THR A 8 -6.77 -6.53 -22.60
N PRO A 9 -6.36 -7.43 -23.52
CA PRO A 9 -7.03 -8.72 -23.68
C PRO A 9 -7.12 -9.51 -22.36
N GLU A 10 -6.06 -9.53 -21.55
CA GLU A 10 -6.01 -10.25 -20.29
C GLU A 10 -6.97 -9.66 -19.25
N ALA A 11 -7.05 -8.33 -19.16
CA ALA A 11 -8.00 -7.66 -18.27
C ALA A 11 -9.45 -7.83 -18.75
N THR A 12 -9.67 -7.89 -20.07
CA THR A 12 -10.97 -8.17 -20.68
C THR A 12 -11.40 -9.60 -20.36
N GLU A 13 -10.51 -10.58 -20.48
CA GLU A 13 -10.78 -11.98 -20.15
C GLU A 13 -11.13 -12.15 -18.68
N ALA A 14 -10.39 -11.47 -17.79
CA ALA A 14 -10.64 -11.57 -16.35
C ALA A 14 -11.95 -10.88 -15.92
N THR A 15 -12.27 -9.71 -16.47
CA THR A 15 -13.36 -8.85 -15.94
C THR A 15 -14.60 -8.78 -16.82
N GLY A 16 -14.52 -9.28 -18.06
CA GLY A 16 -15.53 -9.08 -19.09
C GLY A 16 -15.62 -7.64 -19.64
N LEU A 17 -14.81 -6.70 -19.14
CA LEU A 17 -14.89 -5.30 -19.52
C LEU A 17 -14.15 -5.02 -20.84
N ARG A 18 -14.76 -4.21 -21.71
CA ARG A 18 -14.12 -3.65 -22.91
C ARG A 18 -14.27 -2.13 -22.92
N TYR A 19 -13.33 -1.46 -23.57
CA TYR A 19 -13.44 -0.03 -23.86
C TYR A 19 -13.16 0.21 -25.34
N GLN A 20 -14.20 0.54 -26.10
CA GLN A 20 -14.15 0.77 -27.54
C GLN A 20 -15.03 1.98 -27.88
N HIS A 21 -14.58 2.81 -28.83
CA HIS A 21 -15.33 3.98 -29.31
C HIS A 21 -15.84 4.96 -28.25
N GLY A 22 -15.21 5.02 -27.06
CA GLY A 22 -15.62 5.91 -25.97
C GLY A 22 -16.69 5.32 -25.02
N GLU A 23 -17.06 4.06 -25.24
CA GLU A 23 -18.05 3.32 -24.48
C GLU A 23 -17.41 2.15 -23.74
N VAL A 24 -17.92 1.87 -22.54
CA VAL A 24 -17.49 0.74 -21.71
C VAL A 24 -18.59 -0.30 -21.76
N THR A 25 -18.23 -1.54 -22.11
CA THR A 25 -19.17 -2.67 -22.11
C THR A 25 -18.72 -3.74 -21.14
N LEU A 26 -19.67 -4.48 -20.56
CA LEU A 26 -19.46 -5.66 -19.73
C LEU A 26 -20.09 -6.85 -20.43
N ASN A 27 -19.28 -7.83 -20.84
CA ASN A 27 -19.74 -9.02 -21.57
C ASN A 27 -20.56 -8.70 -22.82
N GLY A 28 -20.25 -7.58 -23.48
CA GLY A 28 -20.92 -7.11 -24.70
C GLY A 28 -22.05 -6.11 -24.46
N GLU A 29 -22.50 -5.93 -23.22
CA GLU A 29 -23.58 -5.00 -22.87
C GLU A 29 -23.03 -3.65 -22.42
N ASP A 30 -23.64 -2.55 -22.88
CA ASP A 30 -23.26 -1.21 -22.45
C ASP A 30 -23.49 -1.01 -20.96
N VAL A 31 -22.49 -0.46 -20.25
CA VAL A 31 -22.62 -0.16 -18.83
C VAL A 31 -22.48 1.34 -18.56
N PRO A 32 -23.30 1.89 -17.62
CA PRO A 32 -23.14 3.26 -17.17
C PRO A 32 -21.69 3.53 -16.75
N SER A 33 -21.10 4.57 -17.33
CA SER A 33 -19.71 4.91 -17.09
C SER A 33 -19.53 6.41 -16.94
N THR A 34 -18.84 6.81 -15.88
CA THR A 34 -18.42 8.19 -15.63
C THR A 34 -16.95 8.39 -15.97
N ASN A 35 -16.54 9.64 -16.17
CA ASN A 35 -15.13 9.99 -16.31
C ASN A 35 -14.41 9.81 -14.95
N PRO A 36 -13.09 9.54 -14.95
CA PRO A 36 -12.36 9.25 -13.72
C PRO A 36 -12.40 10.35 -12.65
N LYS A 37 -12.39 11.63 -13.05
CA LYS A 37 -12.41 12.75 -12.08
C LYS A 37 -13.74 12.78 -11.33
N GLU A 38 -14.84 12.72 -12.05
CA GLU A 38 -16.17 12.71 -11.46
C GLU A 38 -16.40 11.46 -10.58
N GLY A 39 -15.94 10.28 -11.02
CA GLY A 39 -15.97 9.07 -10.19
C GLY A 39 -15.20 9.23 -8.88
N LEU A 40 -14.02 9.85 -8.91
CA LEU A 40 -13.25 10.16 -7.70
C LEU A 40 -13.94 11.21 -6.82
N ASP A 41 -14.52 12.25 -7.41
CA ASP A 41 -15.28 13.26 -6.66
C ASP A 41 -16.47 12.62 -5.92
N GLN A 42 -17.22 11.72 -6.58
CA GLN A 42 -18.31 10.96 -5.96
C GLN A 42 -17.80 10.04 -4.84
N PHE A 43 -16.66 9.36 -5.04
CA PHE A 43 -16.05 8.52 -4.02
C PHE A 43 -15.63 9.35 -2.78
N LEU A 44 -15.02 10.51 -2.97
CA LEU A 44 -14.65 11.40 -1.87
C LEU A 44 -15.88 11.92 -1.12
N GLN A 45 -16.94 12.32 -1.83
CA GLN A 45 -18.21 12.70 -1.22
C GLN A 45 -18.82 11.56 -0.40
N PHE A 46 -18.67 10.30 -0.86
CA PHE A 46 -19.09 9.14 -0.09
C PHE A 46 -18.29 8.99 1.22
N LEU A 47 -16.97 9.14 1.19
CA LEU A 47 -16.12 9.08 2.38
C LEU A 47 -16.42 10.23 3.36
N GLU A 48 -16.72 11.43 2.86
CA GLU A 48 -17.06 12.61 3.65
C GLU A 48 -18.39 12.48 4.40
N LYS A 49 -19.28 11.58 3.96
CA LYS A 49 -20.53 11.27 4.67
C LYS A 49 -20.31 10.39 5.90
N CYS A 50 -19.14 9.76 6.04
CA CYS A 50 -18.83 8.98 7.23
C CYS A 50 -18.70 9.93 8.44
N PRO A 51 -19.33 9.61 9.60
CA PRO A 51 -19.25 10.46 10.80
C PRO A 51 -17.82 10.67 11.32
N THR A 52 -16.93 9.72 11.01
CA THR A 52 -15.50 9.78 11.31
C THR A 52 -14.73 9.34 10.07
N LYS A 53 -13.44 9.72 9.99
CA LYS A 53 -12.57 9.33 8.88
C LYS A 53 -12.42 7.80 8.82
N PRO A 54 -12.90 7.10 7.78
CA PRO A 54 -12.83 5.65 7.72
C PRO A 54 -11.40 5.14 7.51
N PHE A 55 -11.19 3.87 7.88
CA PHE A 55 -10.11 3.05 7.35
C PHE A 55 -10.58 2.39 6.05
N ILE A 56 -9.73 2.41 5.02
CA ILE A 56 -10.02 1.72 3.76
C ILE A 56 -9.32 0.35 3.79
N ILE A 57 -10.12 -0.70 3.63
CA ILE A 57 -9.66 -2.08 3.67
C ILE A 57 -9.69 -2.63 2.25
N GLY A 58 -8.62 -3.28 1.82
CA GLY A 58 -8.55 -3.95 0.53
C GLY A 58 -7.58 -5.11 0.55
N HIS A 59 -7.71 -6.01 -0.41
CA HIS A 59 -6.85 -7.18 -0.52
C HIS A 59 -5.68 -6.90 -1.47
N ASN A 60 -4.44 -6.96 -0.97
CA ASN A 60 -3.22 -6.50 -1.67
C ASN A 60 -3.26 -5.00 -2.05
N ILE A 61 -4.09 -4.23 -1.34
CA ILE A 61 -4.39 -2.84 -1.63
C ILE A 61 -3.14 -1.96 -1.62
N GLN A 62 -2.15 -2.30 -0.80
CA GLN A 62 -0.93 -1.50 -0.65
C GLN A 62 -0.05 -1.53 -1.91
N ASN A 63 -0.10 -2.62 -2.68
CA ASN A 63 0.71 -2.82 -3.88
C ASN A 63 -0.08 -2.66 -5.17
N PHE A 64 -1.42 -2.68 -5.13
CA PHE A 64 -2.26 -2.66 -6.33
C PHE A 64 -3.17 -1.43 -6.39
N ASP A 65 -4.27 -1.39 -5.63
CA ASP A 65 -5.29 -0.35 -5.76
C ASP A 65 -4.78 1.03 -5.35
N MET A 66 -4.07 1.12 -4.21
CA MET A 66 -3.58 2.39 -3.69
C MET A 66 -2.60 3.10 -4.64
N PRO A 67 -1.58 2.44 -5.24
CA PRO A 67 -0.76 3.09 -6.27
C PRO A 67 -1.56 3.70 -7.43
N ILE A 68 -2.57 2.99 -7.93
CA ILE A 68 -3.43 3.46 -9.03
C ILE A 68 -4.29 4.64 -8.58
N LEU A 69 -4.94 4.51 -7.42
CA LEU A 69 -5.75 5.56 -6.82
C LEU A 69 -4.93 6.83 -6.57
N MET A 70 -3.74 6.69 -6.00
CA MET A 70 -2.81 7.79 -5.73
C MET A 70 -2.37 8.51 -7.00
N TYR A 71 -2.13 7.78 -8.09
CA TYR A 71 -1.81 8.36 -9.39
C TYR A 71 -2.94 9.29 -9.86
N HIS A 72 -4.19 8.81 -9.86
CA HIS A 72 -5.33 9.61 -10.30
C HIS A 72 -5.66 10.76 -9.36
N LEU A 73 -5.59 10.55 -8.03
CA LEU A 73 -5.78 11.61 -7.04
C LEU A 73 -4.78 12.75 -7.22
N LYS A 74 -3.50 12.43 -7.48
CA LYS A 74 -2.49 13.45 -7.79
C LYS A 74 -2.78 14.15 -9.10
N HIS A 75 -3.10 13.38 -10.14
CA HIS A 75 -3.39 13.91 -11.46
C HIS A 75 -4.53 14.94 -11.46
N PHE A 76 -5.57 14.71 -10.65
CA PHE A 76 -6.72 15.61 -10.53
C PHE A 76 -6.65 16.60 -9.35
N GLY A 77 -5.52 16.68 -8.63
CA GLY A 77 -5.36 17.60 -7.49
C GLY A 77 -6.22 17.26 -6.26
N LEU A 78 -6.68 16.01 -6.13
CA LEU A 78 -7.60 15.53 -5.09
C LEU A 78 -6.89 14.85 -3.91
N LEU A 79 -5.56 14.74 -3.94
CA LEU A 79 -4.80 13.99 -2.94
C LEU A 79 -4.97 14.52 -1.51
N GLN A 80 -4.95 15.85 -1.33
CA GLN A 80 -5.10 16.46 -0.01
C GLN A 80 -6.50 16.17 0.57
N ARG A 81 -7.54 16.39 -0.24
CA ARG A 81 -8.93 16.06 0.12
C ARG A 81 -9.07 14.60 0.55
N PHE A 82 -8.51 13.67 -0.23
CA PHE A 82 -8.50 12.25 0.14
C PHE A 82 -7.78 11.96 1.47
N SER A 83 -6.63 12.60 1.70
CA SER A 83 -5.90 12.51 2.97
C SER A 83 -6.74 13.02 4.14
N ASP A 84 -7.53 14.06 3.92
CA ASP A 84 -8.38 14.65 4.96
C ASP A 84 -9.61 13.80 5.25
N CYS A 85 -10.04 12.96 4.31
CA CYS A 85 -11.18 12.06 4.47
C CYS A 85 -10.85 10.68 5.08
N THR A 86 -9.58 10.30 5.23
CA THR A 86 -9.21 8.91 5.61
C THR A 86 -8.32 8.83 6.85
N SER A 87 -8.48 7.77 7.65
CA SER A 87 -7.62 7.51 8.82
C SER A 87 -6.41 6.64 8.49
N GLY A 88 -6.52 5.79 7.48
CA GLY A 88 -5.48 4.87 7.08
C GLY A 88 -6.03 3.71 6.26
N PHE A 89 -5.19 2.70 6.06
CA PHE A 89 -5.45 1.60 5.15
C PHE A 89 -5.01 0.28 5.77
N ILE A 90 -5.73 -0.80 5.45
CA ILE A 90 -5.40 -2.17 5.87
C ILE A 90 -5.31 -3.04 4.62
N ASP A 91 -4.18 -3.74 4.50
CA ASP A 91 -3.95 -4.73 3.45
C ASP A 91 -4.20 -6.14 3.98
N THR A 92 -5.35 -6.72 3.64
CA THR A 92 -5.77 -8.02 4.17
C THR A 92 -4.90 -9.18 3.68
N TYR A 93 -4.21 -9.04 2.55
CA TYR A 93 -3.20 -10.01 2.11
C TYR A 93 -2.05 -10.09 3.12
N LYS A 94 -1.61 -8.93 3.63
CA LYS A 94 -0.52 -8.87 4.62
C LYS A 94 -0.97 -9.39 5.98
N VAL A 95 -2.19 -9.08 6.38
CA VAL A 95 -2.78 -9.64 7.61
C VAL A 95 -2.84 -11.17 7.51
N ALA A 96 -3.41 -11.71 6.44
CA ALA A 96 -3.52 -13.15 6.24
C ALA A 96 -2.16 -13.86 6.18
N SER A 97 -1.20 -13.33 5.40
CA SER A 97 0.14 -13.93 5.25
C SER A 97 1.02 -13.84 6.50
N LYS A 98 0.69 -12.95 7.43
CA LYS A 98 1.32 -12.89 8.76
C LYS A 98 0.79 -13.96 9.71
N VAL A 99 -0.50 -14.28 9.61
CA VAL A 99 -1.23 -15.11 10.60
C VAL A 99 -1.25 -16.58 10.18
N TYR A 100 -1.39 -16.86 8.89
CA TYR A 100 -1.53 -18.20 8.35
C TYR A 100 -0.31 -18.61 7.54
N SER A 101 0.04 -19.89 7.60
CA SER A 101 1.11 -20.43 6.77
C SER A 101 0.60 -20.74 5.37
N LYS A 102 1.48 -20.58 4.36
CA LYS A 102 1.14 -20.96 2.98
C LYS A 102 0.78 -22.45 2.86
N ALA A 103 1.34 -23.31 3.70
CA ALA A 103 1.00 -24.73 3.72
C ALA A 103 -0.45 -24.98 4.18
N ALA A 104 -1.00 -24.15 5.07
CA ALA A 104 -2.37 -24.29 5.56
C ALA A 104 -3.41 -23.84 4.54
N VAL A 105 -3.15 -22.72 3.85
CA VAL A 105 -4.14 -22.09 2.94
C VAL A 105 -3.83 -22.26 1.45
N GLY A 106 -2.68 -22.86 1.10
CA GLY A 106 -2.18 -23.04 -0.26
C GLY A 106 -1.62 -21.75 -0.88
N ASN A 107 -2.43 -20.69 -0.96
CA ASN A 107 -2.01 -19.36 -1.39
C ASN A 107 -2.89 -18.28 -0.73
N PHE A 108 -2.48 -17.01 -0.88
CA PHE A 108 -3.14 -15.88 -0.23
C PHE A 108 -3.99 -15.04 -1.19
N LYS A 109 -4.43 -15.57 -2.33
CA LYS A 109 -5.43 -14.89 -3.17
C LYS A 109 -6.75 -14.80 -2.41
N GLN A 110 -7.51 -13.72 -2.62
CA GLN A 110 -8.79 -13.52 -1.95
C GLN A 110 -9.75 -14.71 -2.13
N GLU A 111 -9.95 -15.16 -3.36
CA GLU A 111 -10.77 -16.33 -3.68
C GLU A 111 -10.37 -17.58 -2.90
N THR A 112 -9.06 -17.85 -2.82
CA THR A 112 -8.55 -19.01 -2.08
C THR A 112 -8.84 -18.88 -0.59
N LEU A 113 -8.69 -17.68 -0.01
CA LEU A 113 -8.97 -17.46 1.41
C LEU A 113 -10.48 -17.52 1.71
N VAL A 114 -11.32 -16.95 0.83
CA VAL A 114 -12.79 -17.03 0.94
C VAL A 114 -13.24 -18.49 0.85
N LYS A 115 -12.76 -19.25 -0.12
CA LYS A 115 -13.08 -20.67 -0.24
C LYS A 115 -12.60 -21.47 0.96
N HIS A 116 -11.37 -21.23 1.42
CA HIS A 116 -10.78 -21.98 2.52
C HIS A 116 -11.48 -21.72 3.88
N PHE A 117 -11.78 -20.46 4.20
CA PHE A 117 -12.32 -20.11 5.52
C PHE A 117 -13.84 -20.00 5.58
N LEU A 118 -14.49 -19.69 4.46
CA LEU A 118 -15.95 -19.46 4.40
C LEU A 118 -16.70 -20.54 3.62
N ASP A 119 -15.99 -21.48 2.98
CA ASP A 119 -16.52 -22.49 2.05
C ASP A 119 -17.45 -21.90 0.97
N LYS A 120 -17.03 -20.77 0.40
CA LYS A 120 -17.75 -20.09 -0.67
C LYS A 120 -16.90 -19.91 -1.90
N ASP A 121 -17.53 -20.09 -3.04
CA ASP A 121 -17.06 -19.63 -4.33
C ASP A 121 -17.86 -18.38 -4.70
N TYR A 122 -17.26 -17.44 -5.42
CA TYR A 122 -17.93 -16.23 -5.87
C TYR A 122 -17.36 -15.78 -7.22
N ASP A 123 -18.12 -14.94 -7.91
CA ASP A 123 -17.70 -14.32 -9.17
C ASP A 123 -16.60 -13.29 -8.90
N ALA A 124 -15.36 -13.78 -8.85
CA ALA A 124 -14.17 -12.96 -8.72
C ALA A 124 -13.99 -12.09 -9.96
N HIS A 125 -13.33 -10.95 -9.80
CA HIS A 125 -13.15 -9.94 -10.86
C HIS A 125 -14.39 -9.09 -11.16
N ASN A 126 -15.48 -9.29 -10.43
CA ASN A 126 -16.52 -8.30 -10.24
C ASN A 126 -16.24 -7.47 -8.98
N ALA A 127 -15.94 -6.17 -9.14
CA ALA A 127 -15.53 -5.30 -8.03
C ALA A 127 -16.51 -5.30 -6.83
N LEU A 128 -17.82 -5.36 -7.07
CA LEU A 128 -18.81 -5.40 -5.99
C LEU A 128 -18.79 -6.76 -5.26
N ARG A 129 -18.68 -7.86 -5.99
CA ARG A 129 -18.57 -9.21 -5.40
C ARG A 129 -17.27 -9.40 -4.64
N ASP A 130 -16.17 -8.86 -5.15
CA ASP A 130 -14.88 -8.82 -4.47
C ASP A 130 -14.99 -8.06 -3.14
N VAL A 131 -15.63 -6.88 -3.11
CA VAL A 131 -15.80 -6.10 -1.88
C VAL A 131 -16.69 -6.83 -0.87
N LEU A 132 -17.83 -7.38 -1.29
CA LEU A 132 -18.74 -8.08 -0.38
C LEU A 132 -18.10 -9.33 0.24
N SER A 133 -17.39 -10.11 -0.57
CA SER A 133 -16.68 -11.31 -0.10
C SER A 133 -15.50 -10.94 0.81
N LEU A 134 -14.81 -9.84 0.51
CA LEU A 134 -13.75 -9.32 1.36
C LEU A 134 -14.27 -8.82 2.71
N CYS A 135 -15.41 -8.13 2.74
CA CYS A 135 -16.04 -7.70 3.99
C CYS A 135 -16.33 -8.90 4.89
N GLU A 136 -16.96 -9.95 4.35
CA GLU A 136 -17.27 -11.15 5.13
C GLU A 136 -16.00 -11.87 5.61
N LEU A 137 -14.99 -12.01 4.75
CA LEU A 137 -13.70 -12.59 5.13
C LEU A 137 -13.02 -11.78 6.23
N TYR A 138 -13.01 -10.45 6.12
CA TYR A 138 -12.39 -9.60 7.11
C TYR A 138 -13.11 -9.71 8.45
N GLU A 139 -14.43 -9.53 8.47
CA GLU A 139 -15.24 -9.53 9.69
C GLU A 139 -15.14 -10.86 10.43
N LYS A 140 -15.25 -11.99 9.73
CA LYS A 140 -15.32 -13.33 10.35
C LYS A 140 -13.95 -13.94 10.67
N VAL A 141 -12.88 -13.54 9.98
CA VAL A 141 -11.60 -14.27 10.03
C VAL A 141 -10.41 -13.39 10.39
N LEU A 142 -10.34 -12.16 9.86
CA LEU A 142 -9.12 -11.35 9.92
C LEU A 142 -9.20 -10.19 10.93
N SER A 143 -10.40 -9.73 11.28
CA SER A 143 -10.65 -8.56 12.12
C SER A 143 -9.94 -8.67 13.48
N GLU A 144 -10.13 -9.79 14.19
CA GLU A 144 -9.50 -10.07 15.48
C GLU A 144 -7.98 -10.29 15.39
N LYS A 145 -7.46 -10.61 14.20
CA LYS A 145 -6.03 -10.84 13.95
C LYS A 145 -5.32 -9.57 13.49
N CYS A 146 -6.07 -8.56 13.06
CA CYS A 146 -5.55 -7.27 12.64
C CYS A 146 -5.02 -6.50 13.87
N GLN A 147 -3.83 -5.96 13.75
CA GLN A 147 -3.16 -5.18 14.79
C GLN A 147 -2.95 -3.74 14.31
N SER A 148 -2.73 -2.80 15.24
CA SER A 148 -2.44 -1.41 14.86
C SER A 148 -1.21 -1.28 13.95
N SER A 149 -0.25 -2.20 14.04
CA SER A 149 0.92 -2.26 13.16
C SER A 149 0.62 -2.64 11.71
N ASP A 150 -0.58 -3.18 11.43
CA ASP A 150 -1.01 -3.53 10.07
C ASP A 150 -1.61 -2.34 9.32
N ILE A 151 -1.89 -1.24 10.04
CA ILE A 151 -2.39 0.00 9.47
C ILE A 151 -1.22 0.74 8.81
N PHE A 152 -1.38 1.07 7.53
CA PHE A 152 -0.49 2.00 6.83
C PHE A 152 -1.23 3.28 6.45
N THR A 153 -0.49 4.34 6.17
CA THR A 153 -1.03 5.65 5.78
C THR A 153 -0.47 6.10 4.44
N LEU A 154 -0.97 7.20 3.89
CA LEU A 154 -0.42 7.80 2.66
C LEU A 154 1.08 8.11 2.77
N ASN A 155 1.58 8.37 3.98
CA ASN A 155 2.99 8.62 4.21
C ASN A 155 3.88 7.42 3.84
N PHE A 156 3.33 6.20 3.84
CA PHE A 156 4.03 5.00 3.35
C PHE A 156 4.62 5.23 1.94
N TYR A 157 3.83 5.81 1.03
CA TYR A 157 4.28 6.06 -0.35
C TYR A 157 5.31 7.18 -0.42
N ALA A 158 5.18 8.22 0.40
CA ALA A 158 6.17 9.29 0.48
C ALA A 158 7.53 8.75 0.96
N VAL A 159 7.53 7.93 2.03
CA VAL A 159 8.73 7.26 2.53
C VAL A 159 9.30 6.32 1.47
N LYS A 160 8.47 5.48 0.84
CA LYS A 160 8.88 4.54 -0.21
C LYS A 160 9.60 5.25 -1.34
N SER A 161 8.98 6.28 -1.92
CA SER A 161 9.57 7.08 -2.99
C SER A 161 10.88 7.75 -2.56
N SER A 162 10.97 8.23 -1.32
CA SER A 162 12.19 8.86 -0.82
C SER A 162 13.40 7.92 -0.69
N LEU A 163 13.15 6.60 -0.55
CA LEU A 163 14.20 5.59 -0.36
C LEU A 163 14.64 4.92 -1.65
N VAL A 164 13.84 5.01 -2.74
CA VAL A 164 14.16 4.41 -4.04
C VAL A 164 15.55 4.83 -4.54
N PRO A 165 15.93 6.12 -4.55
CA PRO A 165 17.25 6.53 -5.02
C PRO A 165 18.41 5.91 -4.24
N LEU A 166 18.24 5.65 -2.94
CA LEU A 166 19.26 5.00 -2.11
C LEU A 166 19.42 3.51 -2.44
N VAL A 167 18.32 2.85 -2.84
CA VAL A 167 18.34 1.45 -3.28
C VAL A 167 18.98 1.35 -4.66
N ASP A 168 18.58 2.20 -5.60
CA ASP A 168 19.05 2.19 -6.98
C ASP A 168 20.55 2.51 -7.07
N SER A 169 21.03 3.46 -6.27
CA SER A 169 22.46 3.78 -6.10
C SER A 169 23.22 2.77 -5.22
N LYS A 170 22.55 1.71 -4.76
CA LYS A 170 23.10 0.65 -3.90
C LYS A 170 23.67 1.16 -2.57
N VAL A 171 23.29 2.36 -2.11
CA VAL A 171 23.67 2.89 -0.79
C VAL A 171 23.09 2.02 0.32
N ILE A 172 21.84 1.57 0.15
CA ILE A 172 21.18 0.61 1.03
C ILE A 172 20.63 -0.58 0.23
N SER A 173 20.47 -1.73 0.89
CA SER A 173 19.84 -2.90 0.28
C SER A 173 18.30 -2.82 0.31
N PRO A 174 17.59 -3.59 -0.52
CA PRO A 174 16.13 -3.71 -0.44
C PRO A 174 15.63 -4.13 0.95
N LEU A 175 16.40 -4.97 1.66
CA LEU A 175 16.06 -5.38 3.02
C LEU A 175 16.13 -4.20 4.01
N ILE A 176 17.17 -3.36 3.92
CA ILE A 176 17.31 -2.17 4.76
C ILE A 176 16.21 -1.16 4.44
N SER A 177 15.90 -0.95 3.16
CA SER A 177 14.79 -0.11 2.73
C SER A 177 13.44 -0.57 3.33
N ARG A 178 13.16 -1.89 3.33
CA ARG A 178 11.96 -2.44 3.99
C ARG A 178 11.91 -2.16 5.49
N ARG A 179 13.03 -2.26 6.20
CA ARG A 179 13.08 -1.95 7.64
C ARG A 179 12.85 -0.46 7.91
N LEU A 180 13.44 0.42 7.09
CA LEU A 180 13.20 1.86 7.16
C LEU A 180 11.73 2.20 6.91
N LEU A 181 11.11 1.57 5.91
CA LEU A 181 9.68 1.70 5.61
C LEU A 181 8.80 1.29 6.80
N ALA A 182 9.08 0.13 7.41
CA ALA A 182 8.34 -0.36 8.57
C ALA A 182 8.47 0.58 9.79
N CYS A 183 9.58 1.32 9.88
CA CYS A 183 9.82 2.33 10.93
C CYS A 183 9.38 3.74 10.54
N ASN A 184 8.76 3.93 9.37
CA ASN A 184 8.37 5.24 8.82
C ASN A 184 9.56 6.23 8.68
N LEU A 185 10.76 5.73 8.41
CA LEU A 185 11.99 6.52 8.28
C LEU A 185 12.32 6.81 6.82
N GLY A 186 11.85 7.95 6.31
CA GLY A 186 12.18 8.46 4.97
C GLY A 186 13.52 9.19 4.92
N LEU A 187 14.00 9.50 3.71
CA LEU A 187 15.30 10.16 3.49
C LEU A 187 15.42 11.50 4.24
N ASN A 188 14.36 12.31 4.27
CA ASN A 188 14.39 13.60 4.98
C ASN A 188 14.52 13.43 6.50
N THR A 189 13.86 12.42 7.07
CA THR A 189 13.99 12.09 8.49
C THR A 189 15.41 11.62 8.81
N ILE A 190 15.97 10.75 7.96
CA ILE A 190 17.36 10.27 8.06
C ILE A 190 18.34 11.45 7.99
N LYS A 191 18.19 12.35 7.01
CA LYS A 191 18.99 13.58 6.90
C LYS A 191 18.89 14.44 8.15
N THR A 192 17.70 14.56 8.74
CA THR A 192 17.48 15.35 9.96
C THR A 192 18.19 14.72 11.17
N ILE A 193 18.12 13.40 11.32
CA ILE A 193 18.83 12.66 12.37
C ILE A 193 20.34 12.90 12.23
N HIS A 194 20.88 12.75 11.01
CA HIS A 194 22.29 12.97 10.73
C HIS A 194 22.74 14.41 11.01
N LYS A 195 21.96 15.42 10.58
CA LYS A 195 22.29 16.83 10.85
C LYS A 195 22.34 17.17 12.33
N ARG A 196 21.52 16.52 13.17
CA ARG A 196 21.49 16.76 14.62
C ARG A 196 22.67 16.13 15.36
N ASP A 197 23.12 14.97 14.90
CA ASP A 197 24.30 14.28 15.42
C ASP A 197 25.02 13.56 14.28
N PRO A 198 25.98 14.23 13.61
CA PRO A 198 26.68 13.69 12.44
C PRO A 198 27.51 12.44 12.72
N ASN A 199 27.89 12.23 13.98
CA ASN A 199 28.80 11.15 14.36
C ASN A 199 28.04 9.91 14.83
N ASN A 200 26.97 10.07 15.61
CA ASN A 200 26.28 8.94 16.24
C ASN A 200 24.78 8.85 15.94
N GLY A 201 24.16 9.87 15.35
CA GLY A 201 22.70 9.95 15.20
C GLY A 201 22.11 8.76 14.44
N ILE A 202 22.64 8.47 13.24
CA ILE A 202 22.19 7.32 12.44
C ILE A 202 22.49 6.01 13.15
N HIS A 203 23.68 5.86 13.73
CA HIS A 203 24.08 4.65 14.44
C HIS A 203 23.13 4.34 15.61
N ASN A 204 22.82 5.35 16.42
CA ASN A 204 21.97 5.22 17.61
C ASN A 204 20.55 4.81 17.22
N VAL A 205 19.94 5.50 16.25
CA VAL A 205 18.59 5.19 15.78
C VAL A 205 18.53 3.82 15.10
N PHE A 206 19.52 3.45 14.28
CA PHE A 206 19.48 2.18 13.54
C PHE A 206 19.72 0.97 14.45
N SER A 207 20.53 1.15 15.49
CA SER A 207 20.95 0.09 16.42
C SER A 207 20.02 -0.06 17.62
N GLU A 208 19.14 0.92 17.86
CA GLU A 208 18.12 0.92 18.92
C GLU A 208 17.36 -0.42 18.93
N VAL A 209 17.16 -1.00 20.10
CA VAL A 209 16.43 -2.26 20.24
C VAL A 209 14.98 -1.93 20.57
N ILE A 210 14.06 -2.33 19.69
CA ILE A 210 12.63 -2.06 19.87
C ILE A 210 11.96 -3.25 20.56
N GLY A 211 11.32 -2.99 21.70
CA GLY A 211 10.55 -3.98 22.46
C GLY A 211 11.40 -5.08 23.10
N TYR A 212 10.80 -6.26 23.31
CA TYR A 212 11.49 -7.42 23.91
C TYR A 212 12.39 -8.19 22.94
N SER A 213 12.40 -7.81 21.66
CA SER A 213 13.24 -8.44 20.65
C SER A 213 14.70 -8.04 20.83
N LYS A 214 15.67 -8.94 20.64
CA LYS A 214 17.11 -8.58 20.58
C LYS A 214 17.53 -7.97 19.24
N THR A 215 16.60 -7.79 18.30
CA THR A 215 16.91 -7.27 16.96
C THR A 215 17.01 -5.75 16.95
N PRO A 216 18.00 -5.18 16.26
CA PRO A 216 18.04 -3.73 16.07
C PRO A 216 16.88 -3.26 15.20
N ARG A 217 16.46 -2.01 15.42
CA ARG A 217 15.42 -1.29 14.69
C ARG A 217 15.63 -1.40 13.19
N ILE A 218 16.84 -1.08 12.71
CA ILE A 218 17.23 -1.21 11.31
C ILE A 218 18.42 -2.17 11.16
N THR A 219 19.58 -1.87 11.76
CA THR A 219 20.80 -2.67 11.63
C THR A 219 21.89 -2.19 12.60
N LYS A 220 22.78 -3.10 13.03
CA LYS A 220 24.03 -2.78 13.75
C LYS A 220 25.27 -2.84 12.85
N CYS A 221 25.09 -3.10 11.55
CA CYS A 221 26.21 -3.27 10.63
C CYS A 221 26.87 -1.92 10.32
N LYS A 222 28.05 -1.69 10.90
CA LYS A 222 28.83 -0.46 10.73
C LYS A 222 29.05 -0.09 9.26
N LYS A 223 29.42 -1.04 8.42
CA LYS A 223 29.63 -0.83 6.97
C LYS A 223 28.41 -0.24 6.27
N ILE A 224 27.20 -0.67 6.64
CA ILE A 224 25.95 -0.15 6.06
C ILE A 224 25.71 1.29 6.54
N ILE A 225 25.92 1.54 7.83
CA ILE A 225 25.73 2.86 8.44
C ILE A 225 26.73 3.87 7.86
N GLU A 226 28.01 3.51 7.80
CA GLU A 226 29.08 4.33 7.23
C GLU A 226 28.81 4.68 5.77
N LYS A 227 28.40 3.71 4.95
CA LYS A 227 28.05 3.94 3.55
C LYS A 227 26.91 4.95 3.40
N LEU A 228 25.89 4.84 4.25
CA LEU A 228 24.78 5.80 4.26
C LEU A 228 25.25 7.18 4.69
N VAL A 229 26.03 7.29 5.77
CA VAL A 229 26.58 8.56 6.26
C VAL A 229 27.46 9.25 5.21
N GLN A 230 28.34 8.52 4.54
CA GLN A 230 29.16 9.04 3.44
C GLN A 230 28.29 9.62 2.32
N HIS A 231 27.24 8.90 1.92
CA HIS A 231 26.29 9.40 0.94
C HIS A 231 25.59 10.68 1.42
N LEU A 232 25.14 10.74 2.67
CA LEU A 232 24.48 11.92 3.22
C LEU A 232 25.41 13.15 3.25
N ASN A 233 26.68 12.98 3.59
CA ASN A 233 27.67 14.07 3.56
C ASN A 233 27.88 14.61 2.15
N SER A 234 28.01 13.73 1.15
CA SER A 234 28.17 14.13 -0.25
C SER A 234 26.99 14.93 -0.81
N CYS A 235 25.80 14.79 -0.22
CA CYS A 235 24.60 15.53 -0.61
C CYS A 235 24.40 16.85 0.15
N ILE A 236 25.21 17.14 1.17
CA ILE A 236 25.16 18.41 1.94
C ILE A 236 26.19 19.40 1.37
N GLU A 237 27.25 18.90 0.75
CA GLU A 237 28.32 19.68 0.12
C GLU A 237 28.01 20.09 -1.34
N SER A 238 26.87 19.64 -1.87
CA SER A 238 26.35 19.94 -3.22
C SER A 238 25.14 20.87 -3.18
#